data_AF-A0A845LQI5-F1
#
_entry.id   AF-A0A845LQI5-F1
#
_cell.length_a   1.000
_cell.length_b   1.000
_cell.length_c   1.000
_cell.angle_alpha   90.00
_cell.angle_beta   90.00
_cell.angle_gamma   90.00
#
_symmetry.space_group_name_H-M   'P 1'
#
loop_
_entity.id
_entity.type
_entity.pdbx_description
1 polymer ?
#
loop_
_entity_poly.entity_id
_entity_poly.type
_entity_poly.pdbx_seq_one_letter_code
_entity_poly.pdbx_strand_id
1 'polypeptide(L)'
;MPMVTTQAQGILSFIQQAESLKKHLRTAWSSDGRHESIAEHTWRMSLLAMCLLPYEQELNPAKVLKICLIHDLGEACEGDVSAILSEDKDNKAIREKVCLDQLLQSLEPQLRGEFLSLWQEYNEGHSAEAKFVRGVDKLETLIQHNQGLNPVNLDFAFNLEYGSEWTSRSETLSVLRTLIDNETSENAKKDKLKADADGHTTPNHAQNTP
;
A
#
# COMPACT_ATOMS: atom_id res chain seq x y z
N MET A 1 5.89 34.37 -4.28
CA MET A 1 4.63 34.94 -4.83
C MET A 1 3.54 34.74 -3.80
N PRO A 2 2.66 35.72 -3.54
CA PRO A 2 1.50 35.49 -2.68
C PRO A 2 0.58 34.45 -3.32
N MET A 3 -0.01 33.55 -2.52
CA MET A 3 -1.05 32.64 -3.01
C MET A 3 -2.22 33.48 -3.54
N VAL A 4 -2.54 33.33 -4.83
CA VAL A 4 -3.69 34.00 -5.44
C VAL A 4 -4.95 33.23 -5.04
N THR A 5 -6.06 33.93 -4.77
CA THR A 5 -7.32 33.33 -4.26
C THR A 5 -7.77 32.07 -5.02
N THR A 6 -7.61 32.03 -6.35
CA THR A 6 -7.92 30.86 -7.18
C THR A 6 -7.08 29.63 -6.83
N GLN A 7 -5.78 29.81 -6.60
CA GLN A 7 -4.87 28.72 -6.22
C GLN A 7 -5.26 28.15 -4.85
N ALA A 8 -5.58 29.03 -3.89
CA ALA A 8 -6.04 28.62 -2.57
C ALA A 8 -7.36 27.83 -2.63
N GLN A 9 -8.31 28.24 -3.49
CA GLN A 9 -9.57 27.53 -3.69
C GLN A 9 -9.36 26.15 -4.32
N GLY A 10 -8.44 26.04 -5.28
CA GLY A 10 -8.05 24.78 -5.90
C GLY A 10 -7.44 23.79 -4.89
N ILE A 11 -6.48 24.27 -4.09
CA ILE A 11 -5.87 23.48 -3.01
C ILE A 11 -6.93 23.03 -2.00
N LEU A 12 -7.83 23.92 -1.57
CA LEU A 12 -8.91 23.56 -0.64
C LEU A 12 -9.80 22.47 -1.22
N SER A 13 -10.20 22.59 -2.49
CA SER A 13 -11.03 21.60 -3.16
C SER A 13 -10.33 20.23 -3.27
N PHE A 14 -9.04 20.21 -3.61
CA PHE A 14 -8.25 18.99 -3.63
C PHE A 14 -8.18 18.32 -2.24
N ILE A 15 -7.81 19.08 -1.20
CA ILE A 15 -7.66 18.54 0.15
C ILE A 15 -8.99 18.03 0.71
N GLN A 16 -10.11 18.70 0.40
CA GLN A 16 -11.45 18.23 0.78
C GLN A 16 -11.81 16.89 0.11
N GLN A 17 -11.43 16.69 -1.15
CA GLN A 17 -11.70 15.44 -1.87
C GLN A 17 -10.79 14.30 -1.40
N ALA A 18 -9.52 14.58 -1.10
CA ALA A 18 -8.56 13.58 -0.60
C ALA A 18 -8.98 12.95 0.75
N GLU A 19 -9.93 13.54 1.47
CA GLU A 19 -10.54 12.94 2.67
C GLU A 19 -11.19 11.57 2.39
N SER A 20 -11.58 11.27 1.15
CA SER A 20 -12.14 9.97 0.78
C SER A 20 -11.23 8.79 1.13
N LEU A 21 -9.91 8.98 1.14
CA LEU A 21 -8.94 7.95 1.56
C LEU A 21 -9.07 7.52 3.02
N LYS A 22 -9.73 8.32 3.86
CA LYS A 22 -10.07 7.93 5.25
C LYS A 22 -11.25 6.96 5.31
N LYS A 23 -12.08 6.95 4.26
CA LYS A 23 -13.31 6.15 4.17
C LYS A 23 -13.11 4.87 3.39
N HIS A 24 -12.22 4.90 2.40
CA HIS A 24 -11.86 3.72 1.62
C HIS A 24 -10.98 2.80 2.45
N LEU A 25 -11.43 1.57 2.61
CA LEU A 25 -10.87 0.57 3.51
C LEU A 25 -10.09 -0.48 2.72
N ARG A 26 -8.93 -0.84 3.25
CA ARG A 26 -8.08 -1.92 2.76
C ARG A 26 -8.57 -3.26 3.30
N THR A 27 -8.14 -4.35 2.67
CA THR A 27 -8.44 -5.71 3.18
C THR A 27 -7.69 -6.06 4.46
N ALA A 28 -6.68 -5.27 4.83
CA ALA A 28 -5.90 -5.47 6.04
C ALA A 28 -6.69 -5.07 7.31
N TRP A 29 -6.47 -5.81 8.40
CA TRP A 29 -7.17 -5.64 9.67
C TRP A 29 -6.24 -5.06 10.73
N SER A 30 -6.71 -4.10 11.51
CA SER A 30 -6.05 -3.58 12.70
C SER A 30 -6.05 -4.60 13.85
N SER A 31 -5.24 -4.35 14.87
CA SER A 31 -5.14 -5.24 16.05
C SER A 31 -6.42 -5.32 16.88
N ASP A 32 -7.33 -4.35 16.73
CA ASP A 32 -8.67 -4.33 17.34
C ASP A 32 -9.78 -4.83 16.39
N GLY A 33 -9.43 -5.33 15.21
CA GLY A 33 -10.36 -5.99 14.30
C GLY A 33 -11.20 -5.04 13.45
N ARG A 34 -10.72 -3.83 13.17
CA ARG A 34 -11.29 -2.94 12.15
C ARG A 34 -10.50 -3.06 10.85
N HIS A 35 -11.12 -2.81 9.72
CA HIS A 35 -10.36 -2.59 8.49
C HIS A 35 -9.56 -1.28 8.57
N GLU A 36 -8.30 -1.35 8.14
CA GLU A 36 -7.43 -0.21 7.93
C GLU A 36 -7.95 0.66 6.77
N SER A 37 -7.88 1.99 6.89
CA SER A 37 -8.12 2.89 5.77
C SER A 37 -6.86 3.16 4.95
N ILE A 38 -7.01 3.53 3.68
CA ILE A 38 -5.87 3.89 2.81
C ILE A 38 -5.03 5.03 3.41
N ALA A 39 -5.67 5.99 4.07
CA ALA A 39 -4.99 7.07 4.76
C ALA A 39 -4.13 6.58 5.95
N GLU A 40 -4.60 5.57 6.70
CA GLU A 40 -3.87 4.97 7.82
C GLU A 40 -2.64 4.20 7.32
N HIS A 41 -2.81 3.40 6.27
CA HIS A 41 -1.72 2.71 5.55
C HIS A 41 -0.66 3.70 5.08
N THR A 42 -1.07 4.71 4.32
CA THR A 42 -0.18 5.75 3.76
C THR A 42 0.62 6.46 4.86
N TRP A 43 -0.03 6.78 5.97
CA TRP A 43 0.63 7.39 7.13
C TRP A 43 1.68 6.44 7.74
N ARG A 44 1.33 5.18 8.01
CA ARG A 44 2.24 4.23 8.68
C ARG A 44 3.39 3.82 7.76
N MET A 45 3.12 3.65 6.47
CA MET A 45 4.14 3.44 5.44
C MET A 45 5.14 4.60 5.38
N SER A 46 4.66 5.85 5.45
CA SER A 46 5.52 7.03 5.45
C SER A 46 6.42 7.08 6.68
N LEU A 47 5.90 6.73 7.87
CA LEU A 47 6.70 6.60 9.09
C LEU A 47 7.75 5.51 8.97
N LEU A 48 7.39 4.35 8.41
CA LEU A 48 8.33 3.26 8.16
C LEU A 48 9.45 3.72 7.21
N ALA A 49 9.13 4.39 6.11
CA ALA A 49 10.12 4.94 5.18
C ALA A 49 11.08 5.91 5.89
N MET A 50 10.58 6.81 6.74
CA MET A 50 11.42 7.74 7.52
C MET A 50 12.41 7.02 8.44
N CYS A 51 12.03 5.90 9.03
CA CYS A 51 12.92 5.10 9.89
C CYS A 51 14.02 4.38 9.10
N LEU A 52 13.77 4.04 7.83
CA LEU A 52 14.69 3.29 6.98
C LEU A 52 15.63 4.19 6.17
N LEU A 53 15.20 5.40 5.81
CA LEU A 53 15.96 6.37 5.02
C LEU A 53 17.39 6.69 5.52
N PRO A 54 17.70 6.72 6.83
CA PRO A 54 19.08 6.90 7.30
C PRO A 54 20.07 5.83 6.83
N TYR A 55 19.56 4.67 6.41
CA TYR A 55 20.36 3.54 5.90
C TYR A 55 20.37 3.46 4.36
N GLU A 56 19.71 4.40 3.68
CA GLU A 56 19.50 4.41 2.22
C GLU A 56 20.05 5.72 1.62
N GLN A 57 21.37 5.91 1.72
CA GLN A 57 22.04 7.20 1.47
C GLN A 57 21.92 7.72 0.03
N GLU A 58 21.63 6.83 -0.93
CA GLU A 58 21.47 7.18 -2.34
C GLU A 58 20.06 7.71 -2.70
N LEU A 59 19.09 7.53 -1.80
CA LEU A 59 17.71 7.95 -2.04
C LEU A 59 17.49 9.41 -1.66
N ASN A 60 16.67 10.11 -2.44
CA ASN A 60 16.19 11.43 -2.05
C ASN A 60 15.03 11.31 -1.02
N PRO A 61 15.21 11.70 0.26
CA PRO A 61 14.18 11.54 1.29
C PRO A 61 12.88 12.28 0.97
N ALA A 62 12.98 13.48 0.41
CA ALA A 62 11.81 14.28 0.06
C ALA A 62 11.02 13.63 -1.07
N LYS A 63 11.70 13.03 -2.05
CA LYS A 63 11.04 12.31 -3.14
C LYS A 63 10.37 11.03 -2.64
N VAL A 64 11.04 10.25 -1.79
CA VAL A 64 10.47 9.05 -1.15
C VAL A 64 9.17 9.38 -0.43
N LEU A 65 9.17 10.39 0.45
CA LEU A 65 7.95 10.76 1.19
C LEU A 65 6.86 11.33 0.30
N LYS A 66 7.21 12.06 -0.77
CA LYS A 66 6.24 12.48 -1.78
C LYS A 66 5.61 11.28 -2.48
N ILE A 67 6.39 10.28 -2.89
CA ILE A 67 5.85 9.06 -3.50
C ILE A 67 4.93 8.34 -2.51
N CYS A 68 5.36 8.17 -1.24
CA CYS A 68 4.54 7.55 -0.21
C CYS A 68 3.16 8.23 -0.08
N LEU A 69 3.11 9.56 -0.05
CA LEU A 69 1.86 10.31 0.08
C LEU A 69 0.96 10.27 -1.17
N ILE A 70 1.53 9.98 -2.34
CA ILE A 70 0.84 10.10 -3.64
C ILE A 70 0.40 8.74 -4.20
N HIS A 71 1.09 7.64 -3.84
CA HIS A 71 0.96 6.35 -4.52
C HIS A 71 -0.49 5.82 -4.62
N ASP A 72 -1.27 5.94 -3.55
CA ASP A 72 -2.66 5.47 -3.50
C ASP A 72 -3.71 6.59 -3.72
N LEU A 73 -3.33 7.79 -4.15
CA LEU A 73 -4.32 8.85 -4.44
C LEU A 73 -5.32 8.44 -5.53
N GLY A 74 -4.93 7.54 -6.44
CA GLY A 74 -5.81 6.99 -7.47
C GLY A 74 -6.95 6.12 -6.92
N GLU A 75 -6.86 5.67 -5.67
CA GLU A 75 -7.89 4.87 -5.01
C GLU A 75 -8.97 5.74 -4.35
N ALA A 76 -8.84 7.08 -4.41
CA ALA A 76 -9.78 8.03 -3.81
C ALA A 76 -11.23 7.95 -4.34
N CYS A 77 -11.45 7.42 -5.54
CA CYS A 77 -12.78 7.36 -6.17
C CYS A 77 -13.46 6.00 -5.97
N GLU A 78 -12.74 4.90 -6.21
CA GLU A 78 -13.30 3.55 -6.25
C GLU A 78 -12.90 2.67 -5.05
N GLY A 79 -11.95 3.12 -4.22
CA GLY A 79 -11.43 2.38 -3.07
C GLY A 79 -10.30 1.40 -3.41
N ASP A 80 -9.81 0.69 -2.39
CA ASP A 80 -8.72 -0.29 -2.53
C ASP A 80 -9.22 -1.58 -3.19
N VAL A 81 -8.50 -2.02 -4.22
CA VAL A 81 -8.67 -3.33 -4.82
C VAL A 81 -7.44 -4.18 -4.47
N SER A 82 -7.66 -5.14 -3.57
CA SER A 82 -6.62 -6.05 -3.08
C SER A 82 -5.88 -6.78 -4.19
N ALA A 83 -4.56 -6.88 -4.07
CA ALA A 83 -3.70 -7.61 -5.01
C ALA A 83 -4.06 -9.11 -5.14
N ILE A 84 -4.74 -9.68 -4.14
CA ILE A 84 -5.23 -11.07 -4.17
C ILE A 84 -6.49 -11.21 -5.04
N LEU A 85 -7.29 -10.14 -5.15
CA LEU A 85 -8.60 -10.13 -5.81
C LEU A 85 -8.56 -9.51 -7.22
N SER A 86 -7.48 -8.81 -7.60
CA SER A 86 -7.41 -8.15 -8.90
C SER A 86 -7.03 -9.13 -10.02
N GLU A 87 -8.02 -9.70 -10.70
CA GLU A 87 -7.81 -10.48 -11.92
C GLU A 87 -7.40 -9.60 -13.13
N ASP A 88 -7.51 -8.28 -13.01
CA ASP A 88 -7.24 -7.32 -14.10
C ASP A 88 -6.47 -6.08 -13.62
N LYS A 89 -5.14 -6.23 -13.56
CA LYS A 89 -4.21 -5.16 -13.14
C LYS A 89 -4.20 -3.98 -14.10
N ASP A 90 -4.32 -4.23 -15.40
CA ASP A 90 -4.29 -3.18 -16.41
C ASP A 90 -5.53 -2.29 -16.30
N ASN A 91 -6.72 -2.90 -16.11
CA ASN A 91 -7.92 -2.12 -15.87
C ASN A 91 -7.89 -1.40 -14.50
N LYS A 92 -7.22 -1.95 -13.46
CA LYS A 92 -7.01 -1.23 -12.19
C LYS A 92 -6.22 0.07 -12.43
N ALA A 93 -5.05 -0.02 -13.06
CA ALA A 93 -4.19 1.15 -13.29
C ALA A 93 -4.88 2.22 -14.15
N ILE A 94 -5.69 1.83 -15.13
CA ILE A 94 -6.48 2.77 -15.94
C ILE A 94 -7.51 3.50 -15.07
N ARG A 95 -8.26 2.79 -14.22
CA ARG A 95 -9.28 3.40 -13.34
C ARG A 95 -8.65 4.34 -12.32
N GLU A 96 -7.55 3.93 -11.70
CA GLU A 96 -6.80 4.76 -10.76
C GLU A 96 -6.27 6.03 -11.41
N LYS A 97 -5.74 5.92 -12.65
CA LYS A 97 -5.28 7.09 -13.39
C LYS A 97 -6.43 8.06 -13.68
N VAL A 98 -7.58 7.56 -14.11
CA VAL A 98 -8.77 8.39 -14.37
C VAL A 98 -9.23 9.09 -13.09
N CYS A 99 -9.26 8.36 -11.97
CA CYS A 99 -9.59 8.93 -10.68
C CYS A 99 -8.59 10.03 -10.28
N LEU A 100 -7.30 9.76 -10.41
CA LEU A 100 -6.25 10.70 -10.05
C LEU A 100 -6.33 11.98 -10.92
N ASP A 101 -6.55 11.84 -12.22
CA ASP A 101 -6.73 12.99 -13.13
C ASP A 101 -7.91 13.88 -12.69
N GLN A 102 -9.02 13.28 -12.23
CA GLN A 102 -10.18 13.99 -11.69
C GLN A 102 -9.86 14.67 -10.35
N LEU A 103 -9.24 13.93 -9.42
CA LEU A 103 -8.89 14.42 -8.09
C LEU A 103 -7.97 15.65 -8.15
N LEU A 104 -7.03 15.66 -9.09
CA LEU A 104 -6.04 16.72 -9.26
C LEU A 104 -6.53 17.88 -10.15
N GLN A 105 -7.75 17.81 -10.71
CA GLN A 105 -8.26 18.79 -11.67
C GLN A 105 -8.36 20.22 -11.11
N SER A 106 -8.50 20.36 -9.80
CA SER A 106 -8.58 21.66 -9.11
C SER A 106 -7.21 22.30 -8.86
N LEU A 107 -6.12 21.53 -8.96
CA LEU A 107 -4.76 22.02 -8.74
C LEU A 107 -4.19 22.74 -9.96
N GLU A 108 -3.27 23.67 -9.71
CA GLU A 108 -2.49 24.34 -10.75
C GLU A 108 -1.72 23.33 -11.62
N PRO A 109 -1.56 23.59 -12.94
CA PRO A 109 -1.01 22.61 -13.88
C PRO A 109 0.36 22.04 -13.50
N GLN A 110 1.24 22.89 -12.95
CA GLN A 110 2.58 22.46 -12.54
C GLN A 110 2.54 21.43 -11.40
N LEU A 111 1.75 21.68 -10.37
CA LEU A 111 1.62 20.78 -9.21
C LEU A 111 0.90 19.48 -9.60
N ARG A 112 -0.15 19.59 -10.43
CA ARG A 112 -0.82 18.43 -11.02
C ARG A 112 0.15 17.53 -11.78
N GLY A 113 0.99 18.13 -12.63
CA GLY A 113 2.00 17.41 -13.39
C GLY A 113 3.02 16.69 -12.49
N GLU A 114 3.46 17.34 -11.41
CA GLU A 114 4.35 16.71 -10.43
C GLU A 114 3.70 15.48 -9.77
N PHE A 115 2.46 15.60 -9.30
CA PHE A 115 1.77 14.49 -8.61
C PHE A 115 1.50 13.32 -9.56
N LEU A 116 1.05 13.59 -10.79
CA LEU A 116 0.87 12.55 -11.82
C LEU A 116 2.20 11.86 -12.13
N SER A 117 3.29 12.61 -12.26
CA SER A 117 4.61 12.04 -12.52
C SER A 117 5.08 11.13 -11.38
N LEU A 118 4.86 11.52 -10.12
CA LEU A 118 5.24 10.71 -8.96
C LEU A 118 4.40 9.43 -8.87
N TRP A 119 3.10 9.52 -9.12
CA TRP A 119 2.21 8.35 -9.17
C TRP A 119 2.60 7.38 -10.29
N GLN A 120 2.89 7.91 -11.49
CA GLN A 120 3.33 7.09 -12.62
C GLN A 120 4.69 6.44 -12.33
N GLU A 121 5.64 7.18 -11.76
CA GLU A 121 6.96 6.65 -11.40
C GLU A 121 6.86 5.48 -10.40
N TYR A 122 5.96 5.58 -9.42
CA TYR A 122 5.66 4.47 -8.49
C TYR A 122 5.14 3.23 -9.21
N ASN A 123 4.13 3.41 -10.07
CA ASN A 123 3.48 2.31 -10.79
C ASN A 123 4.42 1.61 -11.77
N GLU A 124 5.26 2.37 -12.47
CA GLU A 124 6.28 1.82 -13.36
C GLU A 124 7.46 1.19 -12.60
N GLY A 125 7.76 1.68 -11.39
CA GLY A 125 8.79 1.10 -10.53
C GLY A 125 10.21 1.19 -11.10
N HIS A 126 10.52 2.22 -11.90
CA HIS A 126 11.81 2.33 -12.58
C HIS A 126 12.91 3.01 -11.74
N SER A 127 12.56 4.03 -10.95
CA SER A 127 13.53 4.77 -10.12
C SER A 127 13.92 4.02 -8.85
N ALA A 128 15.03 4.43 -8.23
CA ALA A 128 15.46 3.89 -6.95
C ALA A 128 14.44 4.19 -5.84
N GLU A 129 13.90 5.41 -5.80
CA GLU A 129 12.88 5.79 -4.83
C GLU A 129 11.57 5.04 -5.02
N ALA A 130 11.10 4.85 -6.25
CA ALA A 130 9.88 4.07 -6.52
C ALA A 130 10.06 2.61 -6.11
N LYS A 131 11.18 1.98 -6.47
CA LYS A 131 11.52 0.61 -6.05
C LYS A 131 11.53 0.47 -4.53
N PHE A 132 12.16 1.43 -3.85
CA PHE A 132 12.22 1.47 -2.41
C PHE A 132 10.82 1.60 -1.80
N VAL A 133 10.00 2.57 -2.24
CA VAL A 133 8.65 2.77 -1.71
C VAL A 133 7.76 1.56 -1.97
N ARG A 134 7.87 0.88 -3.12
CA ARG A 134 7.19 -0.40 -3.34
C ARG A 134 7.63 -1.47 -2.34
N GLY A 135 8.92 -1.53 -2.00
CA GLY A 135 9.40 -2.40 -0.93
C GLY A 135 8.74 -2.06 0.41
N VAL A 136 8.74 -0.79 0.79
CA VAL A 136 8.13 -0.31 2.03
C VAL A 136 6.63 -0.60 2.09
N ASP A 137 5.88 -0.38 1.00
CA ASP A 137 4.45 -0.71 0.89
C ASP A 137 4.16 -2.19 1.20
N LYS A 138 4.99 -3.10 0.66
CA LYS A 138 4.86 -4.53 0.94
C LYS A 138 5.23 -4.87 2.38
N LEU A 139 6.30 -4.32 2.91
CA LEU A 139 6.69 -4.54 4.31
C LEU A 139 5.62 -4.05 5.28
N GLU A 140 5.06 -2.87 5.04
CA GLU A 140 3.96 -2.31 5.83
C GLU A 140 2.77 -3.27 5.84
N THR A 141 2.34 -3.72 4.66
CA THR A 141 1.19 -4.65 4.52
C THR A 141 1.43 -5.94 5.31
N LEU A 142 2.64 -6.50 5.22
CA LEU A 142 3.01 -7.73 5.95
C LEU A 142 3.03 -7.52 7.47
N ILE A 143 3.54 -6.37 7.94
CA ILE A 143 3.48 -6.00 9.37
C ILE A 143 2.02 -5.89 9.82
N GLN A 144 1.15 -5.26 9.02
CA GLN A 144 -0.27 -5.15 9.35
C GLN A 144 -0.93 -6.53 9.43
N HIS A 145 -0.66 -7.43 8.50
CA HIS A 145 -1.13 -8.81 8.55
C HIS A 145 -0.60 -9.57 9.77
N ASN A 146 0.64 -9.35 10.22
CA ASN A 146 1.15 -10.01 11.41
C ASN A 146 0.51 -9.50 12.72
N GLN A 147 0.15 -8.23 12.78
CA GLN A 147 -0.40 -7.57 13.97
C GLN A 147 -1.93 -7.58 14.04
N GLY A 148 -2.59 -7.73 12.89
CA GLY A 148 -4.03 -7.64 12.75
C GLY A 148 -4.80 -8.75 13.45
N LEU A 149 -6.01 -8.42 13.92
CA LEU A 149 -7.01 -9.44 14.24
C LEU A 149 -7.66 -9.91 12.93
N ASN A 150 -6.92 -10.72 12.19
CA ASN A 150 -7.32 -11.18 10.86
C ASN A 150 -8.40 -12.26 10.92
N PRO A 151 -9.22 -12.38 9.86
CA PRO A 151 -10.13 -13.51 9.71
C PRO A 151 -9.36 -14.83 9.53
N VAL A 152 -10.04 -15.94 9.82
CA VAL A 152 -9.47 -17.31 9.81
C VAL A 152 -8.91 -17.73 8.44
N ASN A 153 -9.28 -17.05 7.37
CA ASN A 153 -8.87 -17.38 6.00
C ASN A 153 -7.72 -16.51 5.45
N LEU A 154 -7.03 -15.74 6.30
CA LEU A 154 -5.83 -15.02 5.85
C LEU A 154 -4.72 -16.02 5.47
N ASP A 155 -4.23 -15.93 4.24
CA ASP A 155 -3.15 -16.78 3.76
C ASP A 155 -1.77 -16.24 4.14
N PHE A 156 -1.26 -16.68 5.30
CA PHE A 156 0.10 -16.36 5.72
C PHE A 156 1.19 -16.98 4.83
N ALA A 157 0.90 -18.07 4.09
CA ALA A 157 1.88 -18.68 3.20
C ALA A 157 2.11 -17.80 1.96
N PHE A 158 1.03 -17.24 1.39
CA PHE A 158 1.12 -16.23 0.33
C PHE A 158 1.98 -15.03 0.75
N ASN A 159 1.82 -14.56 2.00
CA ASN A 159 2.58 -13.43 2.54
C ASN A 159 4.10 -13.64 2.52
N LEU A 160 4.59 -14.88 2.65
CA LEU A 160 6.03 -15.19 2.60
C LEU A 160 6.66 -14.96 1.22
N GLU A 161 5.88 -15.06 0.15
CA GLU A 161 6.35 -14.81 -1.22
C GLU A 161 6.02 -13.40 -1.70
N TYR A 162 4.91 -12.83 -1.19
CA TYR A 162 4.40 -11.53 -1.58
C TYR A 162 5.45 -10.42 -1.43
N GLY A 163 5.66 -9.66 -2.50
CA GLY A 163 6.56 -8.49 -2.49
C GLY A 163 8.06 -8.79 -2.41
N SER A 164 8.47 -10.06 -2.42
CA SER A 164 9.88 -10.47 -2.31
C SER A 164 10.80 -9.81 -3.34
N GLU A 165 10.32 -9.61 -4.58
CA GLU A 165 11.05 -8.92 -5.66
C GLU A 165 11.36 -7.43 -5.34
N TRP A 166 10.61 -6.80 -4.44
CA TRP A 166 10.81 -5.40 -4.04
C TRP A 166 11.62 -5.33 -2.75
N THR A 167 11.32 -6.19 -1.78
CA THR A 167 11.98 -6.19 -0.48
C THR A 167 13.40 -6.74 -0.53
N SER A 168 13.79 -7.44 -1.60
CA SER A 168 15.16 -7.93 -1.81
C SER A 168 16.12 -6.91 -2.45
N ARG A 169 15.65 -5.70 -2.78
CA ARG A 169 16.43 -4.72 -3.56
C ARG A 169 17.41 -3.88 -2.77
N SER A 170 17.31 -3.89 -1.44
CA SER A 170 18.34 -3.32 -0.56
C SER A 170 18.58 -4.25 0.62
N GLU A 171 19.78 -4.16 1.20
CA GLU A 171 20.14 -4.90 2.40
C GLU A 171 19.21 -4.54 3.57
N THR A 172 18.94 -3.25 3.75
CA THR A 172 18.03 -2.73 4.78
C THR A 172 16.65 -3.35 4.69
N LEU A 173 16.03 -3.34 3.50
CA LEU A 173 14.71 -3.94 3.28
C LEU A 173 14.74 -5.46 3.49
N SER A 174 15.81 -6.14 3.04
CA SER A 174 15.94 -7.60 3.15
C SER A 174 16.09 -8.07 4.60
N VAL A 175 16.85 -7.33 5.41
CA VAL A 175 17.02 -7.61 6.85
C VAL A 175 15.69 -7.44 7.58
N LEU A 176 14.99 -6.33 7.34
CA LEU A 176 13.67 -6.12 7.96
C LEU A 176 12.66 -7.17 7.49
N ARG A 177 12.66 -7.50 6.19
CA ARG A 177 11.84 -8.57 5.62
C ARG A 177 12.03 -9.90 6.32
N THR A 178 13.29 -10.27 6.59
CA THR A 178 13.61 -11.53 7.30
C THR A 178 12.98 -11.59 8.69
N LEU A 179 12.98 -10.47 9.43
CA LEU A 179 12.34 -10.39 10.75
C LEU A 179 10.82 -10.55 10.65
N ILE A 180 10.20 -9.92 9.64
CA ILE A 180 8.77 -10.01 9.37
C ILE A 180 8.39 -11.45 8.96
N ASP A 181 9.16 -12.08 8.08
CA ASP A 181 8.90 -13.46 7.61
C ASP A 181 8.97 -14.48 8.75
N ASN A 182 9.85 -14.27 9.73
CA ASN A 182 9.90 -15.11 10.93
C ASN A 182 8.59 -14.99 11.74
N GLU A 183 8.10 -13.76 11.94
CA GLU A 183 6.82 -13.54 12.62
C GLU A 183 5.64 -14.11 11.82
N THR A 184 5.61 -13.90 10.50
CA THR A 184 4.61 -14.46 9.59
C THR A 184 4.59 -15.98 9.65
N SER A 185 5.76 -16.63 9.69
CA SER A 185 5.88 -18.08 9.82
C SER A 185 5.35 -18.60 11.16
N GLU A 186 5.59 -17.90 12.26
CA GLU A 186 5.03 -18.27 13.57
C GLU A 186 3.51 -18.09 13.61
N ASN A 187 2.98 -17.05 12.98
CA ASN A 187 1.53 -16.86 12.85
C ASN A 187 0.88 -17.94 11.98
N ALA A 188 1.50 -18.33 10.86
CA ALA A 188 1.05 -19.43 10.01
C ALA A 188 0.95 -20.76 10.79
N LYS A 189 1.93 -21.05 11.67
CA LYS A 189 1.90 -22.26 12.52
C LYS A 189 0.76 -22.20 13.55
N LYS A 190 0.58 -21.06 14.22
CA LYS A 190 -0.50 -20.87 15.20
C LYS A 190 -1.88 -21.02 14.57
N ASP A 191 -2.05 -20.49 13.36
CA ASP A 191 -3.32 -20.55 12.63
C ASP A 191 -3.68 -21.99 12.24
N LYS A 192 -2.71 -22.75 11.70
CA LYS A 192 -2.89 -24.20 11.44
C LYS A 192 -3.26 -24.98 12.69
N LEU A 193 -2.57 -24.74 13.81
CA LEU A 193 -2.87 -25.41 15.08
C LEU A 193 -4.29 -25.11 15.59
N LYS A 194 -4.79 -23.88 15.39
CA LYS A 194 -6.18 -23.51 15.73
C LYS A 194 -7.18 -24.21 14.81
N ALA A 195 -6.95 -24.21 13.50
CA ALA A 195 -7.81 -24.88 12.53
C ALA A 195 -7.94 -26.39 12.80
N ASP A 196 -6.82 -27.04 13.15
CA ASP A 196 -6.77 -28.47 13.53
C ASP A 196 -7.54 -28.73 14.84
N ALA A 197 -7.46 -27.82 15.81
CA ALA A 197 -8.16 -27.93 17.10
C ALA A 197 -9.68 -27.70 16.97
N ASP A 198 -10.11 -26.82 16.06
CA ASP A 198 -11.52 -26.49 15.81
C ASP A 198 -12.20 -27.42 14.78
N GLY A 199 -11.50 -28.48 14.33
CA GLY A 199 -12.05 -29.51 13.45
C GLY A 199 -12.36 -29.05 12.02
N HIS A 200 -11.84 -27.89 11.60
CA HIS A 200 -12.05 -27.36 10.26
C HIS A 200 -10.96 -27.89 9.31
N THR A 201 -11.26 -28.96 8.59
CA THR A 201 -10.44 -29.38 7.44
C THR A 201 -10.49 -28.30 6.36
N THR A 202 -9.34 -27.72 6.01
CA THR A 202 -9.18 -26.83 4.85
C THR A 202 -9.80 -27.47 3.59
N PRO A 203 -10.63 -26.76 2.81
CA PRO A 203 -11.12 -27.29 1.55
C PRO A 203 -9.94 -27.54 0.62
N ASN A 204 -9.81 -28.78 0.19
CA ASN A 204 -8.90 -29.17 -0.88
C ASN A 204 -9.34 -28.43 -2.15
N HIS A 205 -8.51 -27.53 -2.70
CA HIS A 205 -8.78 -26.89 -3.97
C HIS A 205 -8.71 -27.90 -5.11
N ALA A 206 -9.81 -28.61 -5.30
CA ALA A 206 -10.13 -29.34 -6.51
C ALA A 206 -11.52 -28.87 -6.97
N GLN A 207 -11.50 -28.18 -8.11
CA GLN A 207 -12.60 -28.03 -9.06
C GLN A 207 -13.79 -27.16 -8.61
N ASN A 208 -13.97 -26.02 -9.29
CA ASN A 208 -15.20 -25.72 -10.03
C ASN A 208 -15.07 -24.39 -10.80
N THR A 209 -14.76 -24.51 -12.09
CA THR A 209 -15.37 -23.72 -13.17
C THR A 209 -16.75 -24.33 -13.47
N PRO A 210 -17.77 -23.53 -13.83
CA PRO A 210 -17.81 -22.78 -15.10
C PRO A 210 -17.82 -21.26 -14.93
#